data_AF-A0ABC8YUZ6-F1
#
_entry.id   AF-A0ABC8YUZ6-F1
#
_cell.length_a   1.000
_cell.length_b   1.000
_cell.length_c   1.000
_cell.angle_alpha   90.00
_cell.angle_beta   90.00
_cell.angle_gamma   90.00
#
_symmetry.space_group_name_H-M   'P 1'
#
loop_
_entity.id
_entity.type
_entity.pdbx_description
1 polymer ?
#
loop_
_entity_poly.entity_id
_entity_poly.type
_entity_poly.pdbx_seq_one_letter_code
_entity_poly.pdbx_strand_id
1 'polypeptide(L)'
;MDEDVTRNNSGAAETFNPDLIHAIFKLVWKRRAEKGSGGNEDIDVEPAPETSRRNRSTTANAGALKVSCELLRIFVTEAIRRSAFNAEAEDAVVIEPTHLERVLPQLLLDF
;
A
#
# COMPACT_ATOMS: atom_id res chain seq x y z
N MET A 1 -8.97 -36.59 -27.89
CA MET A 1 -9.17 -35.14 -27.77
C MET A 1 -8.86 -34.82 -26.33
N ASP A 2 -7.58 -34.59 -26.09
CA ASP A 2 -6.97 -34.45 -24.77
C ASP A 2 -7.06 -32.98 -24.36
N GLU A 3 -8.14 -32.60 -23.67
CA GLU A 3 -8.34 -31.27 -23.09
C GLU A 3 -8.16 -31.28 -21.56
N ASP A 4 -6.98 -31.68 -21.06
CA ASP A 4 -6.65 -31.41 -19.65
C ASP A 4 -5.13 -31.33 -19.38
N VAL A 5 -4.37 -30.69 -20.27
CA VAL A 5 -2.91 -30.48 -20.11
C VAL A 5 -2.52 -29.00 -20.30
N THR A 6 -3.30 -28.08 -19.72
CA THR A 6 -2.89 -26.66 -19.59
C THR A 6 -3.35 -25.99 -18.30
N ARG A 7 -3.71 -26.75 -17.25
CA ARG A 7 -3.72 -26.22 -15.87
C ARG A 7 -2.35 -26.35 -15.21
N ASN A 8 -1.30 -26.03 -15.95
CA ASN A 8 0.05 -25.99 -15.41
C ASN A 8 0.34 -24.61 -14.82
N ASN A 9 0.25 -24.53 -13.50
CA ASN A 9 1.20 -23.79 -12.67
C ASN A 9 1.24 -22.24 -12.81
N SER A 10 0.12 -21.56 -12.54
CA SER A 10 0.09 -20.09 -12.29
C SER A 10 -0.11 -19.73 -10.81
N GLY A 11 0.11 -20.68 -9.90
CA GLY A 11 -0.04 -20.50 -8.45
C GLY A 11 1.13 -19.79 -7.75
N ALA A 12 2.12 -19.28 -8.50
CA ALA A 12 2.99 -18.23 -7.99
C ALA A 12 2.15 -16.95 -7.99
N ALA A 13 1.42 -16.73 -6.90
CA ALA A 13 0.44 -15.67 -6.72
C ALA A 13 0.87 -14.39 -7.44
N GLU A 14 0.01 -13.88 -8.34
CA GLU A 14 0.14 -12.55 -8.92
C GLU A 14 0.11 -11.51 -7.78
N THR A 15 1.27 -11.29 -7.19
CA THR A 15 1.50 -10.38 -6.07
C THR A 15 2.36 -9.23 -6.55
N PHE A 16 2.40 -8.16 -5.77
CA PHE A 16 3.16 -6.97 -6.16
C PHE A 16 4.66 -7.26 -6.26
N ASN A 17 5.33 -6.66 -7.24
CA ASN A 17 6.78 -6.71 -7.34
C ASN A 17 7.41 -6.00 -6.12
N PRO A 18 8.31 -6.64 -5.36
CA PRO A 18 8.97 -6.04 -4.20
C PRO A 18 9.69 -4.71 -4.50
N ASP A 19 10.28 -4.56 -5.69
CA ASP A 19 10.96 -3.32 -6.08
C ASP A 19 9.99 -2.16 -6.27
N LEU A 20 8.80 -2.44 -6.80
CA LEU A 20 7.71 -1.46 -6.90
C LEU A 20 7.25 -1.02 -5.52
N ILE A 21 7.01 -1.96 -4.60
CA ILE A 21 6.61 -1.65 -3.23
C ILE A 21 7.68 -0.83 -2.52
N HIS A 22 8.94 -1.18 -2.71
CA HIS A 22 10.05 -0.42 -2.17
C HIS A 22 10.11 1.01 -2.74
N ALA A 23 9.83 1.20 -4.03
CA ALA A 23 9.75 2.51 -4.66
C ALA A 23 8.60 3.36 -4.08
N ILE A 24 7.43 2.78 -3.86
CA ILE A 24 6.28 3.44 -3.19
C ILE A 24 6.68 3.90 -1.78
N PHE A 25 7.31 3.02 -0.99
CA PHE A 25 7.76 3.38 0.35
C PHE A 25 8.80 4.50 0.35
N LYS A 26 9.81 4.43 -0.53
CA LYS A 26 10.83 5.49 -0.66
C LYS A 26 10.21 6.83 -1.05
N LEU A 27 9.22 6.85 -1.93
CA LEU A 27 8.51 8.07 -2.32
C LEU A 27 7.86 8.75 -1.11
N VAL A 28 7.16 7.97 -0.28
CA VAL A 28 6.48 8.49 0.93
C VAL A 28 7.49 8.95 1.98
N TRP A 29 8.56 8.17 2.22
CA TRP A 29 9.59 8.53 3.19
C TRP A 29 10.38 9.77 2.79
N LYS A 30 10.71 9.93 1.49
CA LYS A 30 11.38 11.12 0.98
C LYS A 30 10.55 12.38 1.23
N ARG A 31 9.26 12.34 0.89
CA ARG A 31 8.32 13.46 1.15
C ARG A 31 8.25 13.81 2.64
N ARG A 32 8.27 12.81 3.52
CA ARG A 32 8.25 13.03 4.97
C ARG A 32 9.55 13.65 5.50
N ALA A 33 10.69 13.22 4.98
CA ALA A 33 12.00 13.77 5.36
C ALA A 33 12.13 15.25 4.94
N GLU A 34 11.66 15.61 3.75
CA GLU A 34 11.63 17.00 3.27
C GLU A 34 10.76 17.89 4.16
N LYS A 35 9.56 17.43 4.52
CA LYS A 35 8.63 18.18 5.38
C LYS A 35 9.12 18.34 6.82
N GLY A 36 9.93 17.41 7.33
CA GLY A 36 10.52 17.46 8.67
C GLY A 36 11.74 18.40 8.80
N SER A 37 12.25 18.93 7.69
CA SER A 37 13.45 19.78 7.68
C SER A 37 13.17 21.28 7.62
N GLY A 38 11.90 21.70 7.50
CA GLY A 38 11.51 23.10 7.25
C GLY A 38 10.43 23.66 8.18
N GLY A 39 10.46 23.32 9.48
CA GLY A 39 9.45 23.78 10.44
C GLY A 39 10.03 24.23 11.77
N ASN A 40 10.60 25.43 11.81
CA ASN A 40 10.42 26.47 12.83
C ASN A 40 11.40 27.61 12.53
N GLU A 41 10.92 28.59 11.77
CA GLU A 41 11.52 29.92 11.69
C GLU A 41 11.00 30.71 12.90
N ASP A 42 11.92 31.29 13.68
CA ASP A 42 11.73 32.21 14.81
C ASP A 42 11.19 31.68 16.14
N ILE A 43 12.03 30.92 16.87
CA ILE A 43 12.12 31.08 18.33
C ILE A 43 13.61 31.12 18.69
N ASP A 44 14.08 32.27 19.16
CA ASP A 44 15.41 32.49 19.73
C ASP A 44 15.55 31.68 21.03
N VAL A 45 16.03 30.45 20.90
CA VAL A 45 16.39 29.57 22.02
C VAL A 45 17.82 29.10 21.81
N GLU A 46 18.65 29.46 22.80
CA GLU A 46 20.01 29.01 23.12
C GLU A 46 20.44 27.68 22.45
N PRO A 47 21.68 27.58 21.92
CA PRO A 47 22.15 26.41 21.19
C PRO A 47 22.33 25.20 22.12
N ALA A 48 21.26 24.40 22.26
CA ALA A 48 21.37 23.05 22.80
C ALA A 48 22.26 22.20 21.88
N PRO A 49 23.15 21.36 22.43
CA PRO A 49 24.18 20.65 21.67
C PRO A 49 23.52 19.83 20.55
N GLU A 50 23.98 20.08 19.34
CA GLU A 50 23.57 19.40 18.13
C GLU A 50 23.76 17.89 18.30
N THR A 51 22.71 17.21 18.76
CA THR A 51 22.60 15.78 18.56
C THR A 51 22.56 15.61 17.06
N SER A 52 23.70 15.23 16.48
CA SER A 52 23.85 14.92 15.07
C SER A 52 22.62 14.14 14.64
N ARG A 53 21.71 14.83 13.92
CA ARG A 53 20.56 14.21 13.26
C ARG A 53 21.17 13.36 12.17
N ARG A 54 21.69 12.20 12.57
CA ARG A 54 22.26 11.21 11.69
C ARG A 54 21.11 10.87 10.77
N ASN A 55 21.17 11.39 9.54
CA ASN A 55 20.20 11.20 8.47
C ASN A 55 20.11 9.71 8.15
N ARG A 56 19.47 8.94 9.03
CA ARG A 56 19.25 7.52 8.83
C ARG A 56 18.13 7.43 7.83
N SER A 57 18.50 7.23 6.58
CA SER A 57 17.55 6.93 5.51
C SER A 57 16.66 5.75 5.94
N THR A 58 15.35 5.98 6.02
CA THR A 58 14.38 4.92 6.27
C THR A 58 14.44 3.90 5.12
N THR A 59 14.45 2.62 5.45
CA THR A 59 14.54 1.51 4.49
C THR A 59 13.72 0.31 4.97
N ALA A 60 13.34 -0.58 4.06
CA ALA A 60 12.68 -1.85 4.37
C ALA A 60 13.57 -3.03 3.97
N ASN A 61 13.63 -4.05 4.84
CA ASN A 61 14.33 -5.29 4.51
C ASN A 61 13.48 -6.19 3.59
N ALA A 62 14.11 -7.22 3.00
CA ALA A 62 13.45 -8.11 2.03
C ALA A 62 12.22 -8.83 2.60
N GLY A 63 12.23 -9.21 3.88
CA GLY A 63 11.08 -9.85 4.52
C GLY A 63 9.89 -8.89 4.66
N ALA A 64 10.15 -7.66 5.11
CA ALA A 64 9.15 -6.61 5.22
C ALA A 64 8.53 -6.27 3.85
N LEU A 65 9.35 -6.24 2.78
CA LEU A 65 8.86 -6.03 1.42
C LEU A 65 7.94 -7.16 0.97
N LYS A 66 8.30 -8.43 1.19
CA LYS A 66 7.44 -9.57 0.84
C LYS A 66 6.09 -9.53 1.54
N VAL A 67 6.07 -9.24 2.84
CA VAL A 67 4.83 -9.10 3.61
C VAL A 67 4.01 -7.91 3.10
N SER A 68 4.66 -6.81 2.74
CA SER A 68 4.00 -5.63 2.20
C SER A 68 3.37 -5.88 0.82
N CYS A 69 4.00 -6.70 -0.03
CA CYS A 69 3.38 -7.16 -1.28
C CYS A 69 2.09 -7.92 -1.01
N GLU A 70 2.09 -8.84 -0.04
CA GLU A 70 0.89 -9.59 0.33
C GLU A 70 -0.18 -8.69 0.95
N LEU A 71 0.21 -7.75 1.82
CA LEU A 71 -0.71 -6.81 2.44
C LEU A 71 -1.47 -6.00 1.38
N LEU A 72 -0.76 -5.44 0.39
CA LEU A 72 -1.38 -4.68 -0.69
C LEU A 72 -2.23 -5.56 -1.61
N ARG A 73 -1.80 -6.80 -1.86
CA ARG A 73 -2.60 -7.77 -2.63
C ARG A 73 -3.93 -8.05 -1.93
N ILE A 74 -3.89 -8.28 -0.62
CA ILE A 74 -5.09 -8.53 0.19
C ILE A 74 -5.98 -7.29 0.23
N PHE A 75 -5.41 -6.09 0.45
CA PHE A 75 -6.15 -4.83 0.44
C PHE A 75 -6.93 -4.63 -0.87
N VAL A 76 -6.29 -4.81 -2.03
CA VAL A 76 -6.95 -4.67 -3.34
C VAL A 76 -7.98 -5.76 -3.57
N THR A 77 -7.66 -7.01 -3.22
CA THR A 77 -8.60 -8.14 -3.34
C THR A 77 -9.86 -7.90 -2.51
N GLU A 78 -9.70 -7.39 -1.28
CA GLU A 78 -10.80 -7.11 -0.37
C GLU A 78 -11.67 -5.96 -0.88
N ALA A 79 -11.05 -4.89 -1.40
CA ALA A 79 -11.77 -3.79 -2.04
C ALA A 79 -12.66 -4.30 -3.18
N ILE A 80 -12.12 -5.15 -4.06
CA ILE A 80 -12.85 -5.72 -5.19
C ILE A 80 -13.98 -6.63 -4.71
N ARG A 81 -13.71 -7.56 -3.78
CA ARG A 81 -14.72 -8.51 -3.28
C ARG A 81 -15.90 -7.81 -2.63
N ARG A 82 -15.66 -6.80 -1.78
CA ARG A 82 -16.73 -6.04 -1.14
C ARG A 82 -17.52 -5.21 -2.15
N SER A 83 -16.85 -4.61 -3.13
CA SER A 83 -17.52 -3.85 -4.19
C SER A 83 -18.37 -4.76 -5.08
N ALA A 84 -17.87 -5.96 -5.40
CA ALA A 84 -18.60 -6.98 -6.14
C ALA A 84 -19.86 -7.43 -5.39
N PHE A 85 -19.75 -7.70 -4.08
CA PHE A 85 -20.89 -8.06 -3.24
C PHE A 85 -22.00 -7.00 -3.28
N ASN A 86 -21.65 -5.71 -3.22
CA ASN A 86 -22.61 -4.63 -3.37
C ASN A 86 -23.23 -4.57 -4.78
N ALA A 87 -22.42 -4.76 -5.83
CA ALA A 87 -22.91 -4.77 -7.20
C ALA A 87 -23.89 -5.93 -7.46
N GLU A 88 -23.58 -7.12 -6.95
CA GLU A 88 -24.46 -8.29 -7.03
C GLU A 88 -25.80 -8.06 -6.30
N ALA A 89 -25.78 -7.37 -5.16
CA ALA A 89 -27.00 -6.99 -4.44
C ALA A 89 -27.88 -5.97 -5.19
N GLU A 90 -27.30 -5.25 -6.15
CA GLU A 90 -27.97 -4.29 -7.04
C GLU A 90 -28.30 -4.90 -8.42
N ASP A 91 -28.12 -6.22 -8.61
CA ASP A 91 -28.23 -6.93 -9.90
C ASP A 91 -27.34 -6.33 -11.02
N ALA A 92 -26.26 -5.65 -10.63
CA ALA A 92 -25.32 -5.02 -11.56
C ALA A 92 -24.30 -6.04 -12.08
N VAL A 93 -24.05 -6.00 -13.39
CA VAL A 93 -23.10 -6.92 -14.08
C VAL A 93 -21.66 -6.40 -14.02
N VAL A 94 -21.46 -5.13 -13.64
CA VAL A 94 -20.15 -4.47 -13.58
C VAL A 94 -20.01 -3.71 -12.26
N ILE A 95 -18.83 -3.79 -11.66
CA ILE A 95 -18.50 -2.98 -10.47
C ILE A 95 -18.35 -1.52 -10.90
N GLU A 96 -19.35 -0.72 -10.57
CA GLU A 96 -19.27 0.75 -10.68
C GLU A 96 -18.52 1.40 -9.50
N PRO A 97 -17.97 2.62 -9.66
CA PRO A 97 -17.28 3.35 -8.59
C PRO A 97 -18.11 3.55 -7.32
N THR A 98 -19.42 3.70 -7.47
CA THR A 98 -20.39 3.85 -6.36
C THR A 98 -20.37 2.66 -5.39
N HIS A 99 -20.15 1.44 -5.90
CA HIS A 99 -20.01 0.26 -5.04
C HIS A 99 -18.76 0.34 -4.17
N LEU A 100 -17.64 0.80 -4.74
CA LEU A 100 -16.39 1.01 -4.01
C LEU A 100 -16.54 2.13 -2.96
N GLU A 101 -17.15 3.25 -3.33
CA GLU A 101 -17.39 4.38 -2.42
C GLU A 101 -18.18 3.96 -1.17
N ARG A 102 -19.16 3.06 -1.33
CA ARG A 102 -19.97 2.54 -0.22
C ARG A 102 -19.17 1.65 0.74
N VAL A 103 -18.21 0.87 0.25
CA VAL A 103 -17.40 -0.04 1.10
C VAL A 103 -16.14 0.61 1.64
N LEU A 104 -15.71 1.74 1.05
CA LEU A 104 -14.47 2.42 1.36
C LEU A 104 -14.33 2.81 2.85
N PRO A 105 -15.36 3.33 3.55
CA PRO A 105 -15.21 3.69 4.96
C PRO A 105 -14.82 2.51 5.83
N GLN A 106 -15.47 1.36 5.66
CA GLN A 106 -15.15 0.15 6.44
C GLN A 106 -13.84 -0.48 5.97
N LEU A 107 -13.56 -0.48 4.66
CA LEU A 107 -12.29 -0.97 4.14
C LEU A 107 -11.09 -0.24 4.76
N LEU A 108 -11.19 1.08 4.95
CA LEU A 108 -10.13 1.89 5.57
C LEU A 108 -10.08 1.76 7.10
N LEU A 109 -11.11 1.22 7.75
CA LEU A 109 -11.08 0.93 9.19
C LEU A 109 -10.44 -0.43 9.49
N ASP A 110 -10.52 -1.37 8.54
CA ASP A 110 -9.97 -2.71 8.68
C ASP A 110 -8.44 -2.77 8.45
N PHE A 111 -7.85 -1.71 7.89
CA PHE A 111 -6.43 -1.59 7.52
C PHE A 111 -5.80 -0.33 8.12
#